data_AF-A0A396QJH1-F1
#
_entry.id   AF-A0A396QJH1-F1
#
_cell.length_a   1.000
_cell.length_b   1.000
_cell.length_c   1.000
_cell.angle_alpha   90.00
_cell.angle_beta   90.00
_cell.angle_gamma   90.00
#
_symmetry.space_group_name_H-M   'P 1'
#
loop_
_entity.id
_entity.type
_entity.pdbx_description
1 polymer ?
#
loop_
_entity_poly.entity_id
_entity_poly.type
_entity_poly.pdbx_seq_one_letter_code
_entity_poly.pdbx_strand_id
1 'polypeptide(L)'
;MDGKREKTRAYSRRESDEKTMPEIDKFLSKGSSEALKYFTGKCPMTQEGFEICIREMIQLGCDELYSEFTEKHRRFLGEFNQKIEILEEESRKDGLSDQEKEKMWTEIMKKIKDIKADQEE
;
A
#
# COMPACT_ATOMS: atom_id res chain seq x y z
N MET A 1 41.04 27.90 -17.55
CA MET A 1 39.86 27.36 -16.85
C MET A 1 38.70 28.22 -17.32
N ASP A 2 37.82 27.71 -18.19
CA ASP A 2 36.70 28.52 -18.68
C ASP A 2 35.44 27.67 -18.87
N GLY A 3 34.47 27.96 -17.99
CA GLY A 3 33.05 28.05 -18.32
C GLY A 3 32.34 26.84 -18.92
N LYS A 4 32.00 25.85 -18.10
CA LYS A 4 30.87 24.94 -18.38
C LYS A 4 29.59 25.78 -18.57
N ARG A 5 28.93 25.66 -19.73
CA ARG A 5 27.53 26.06 -19.91
C ARG A 5 26.73 24.83 -20.28
N GLU A 6 26.40 24.07 -19.24
CA GLU A 6 25.47 22.94 -19.32
C GLU A 6 24.07 23.50 -19.56
N LYS A 7 23.51 23.26 -20.75
CA LYS A 7 22.10 23.55 -21.05
C LYS A 7 21.25 22.52 -20.31
N THR A 8 20.69 22.89 -19.17
CA THR A 8 19.67 22.08 -18.49
C THR A 8 18.37 22.09 -19.30
N ARG A 9 18.04 20.90 -19.77
CA ARG A 9 16.84 20.51 -20.52
C ARG A 9 15.62 20.76 -19.64
N ALA A 10 14.87 21.81 -19.94
CA ALA A 10 13.55 22.04 -19.36
C ALA A 10 12.61 20.94 -19.89
N TYR A 11 12.38 19.90 -19.09
CA TYR A 11 11.43 18.86 -19.40
C TYR A 11 10.08 19.14 -18.74
N SER A 12 9.02 19.01 -19.56
CA SER A 12 7.59 18.96 -19.28
C SER A 12 7.17 18.96 -17.81
N ARG A 13 6.93 20.16 -17.25
CA ARG A 13 6.51 20.36 -15.85
C ARG A 13 5.04 20.78 -15.70
N ARG A 14 4.20 20.66 -16.74
CA ARG A 14 2.89 21.36 -16.76
C ARG A 14 1.63 20.51 -16.66
N GLU A 15 1.65 19.22 -17.02
CA GLU A 15 0.41 18.42 -17.01
C GLU A 15 0.29 17.49 -15.78
N SER A 16 1.40 17.01 -15.22
CA SER A 16 1.37 16.17 -14.00
C SER A 16 1.07 16.99 -12.74
N ASP A 17 1.65 18.19 -12.63
CA ASP A 17 1.52 19.04 -11.44
C ASP A 17 0.07 19.52 -11.18
N GLU A 18 -0.78 19.67 -12.19
CA GLU A 18 -2.16 20.17 -12.00
C GLU A 18 -3.10 19.15 -11.34
N LYS A 19 -2.89 17.85 -11.56
CA LYS A 19 -3.73 16.78 -11.00
C LYS A 19 -3.25 16.30 -9.63
N THR A 20 -1.95 16.32 -9.41
CA THR A 20 -1.35 15.83 -8.16
C THR A 20 -1.48 16.85 -7.03
N MET A 21 -1.55 18.16 -7.32
CA MET A 21 -1.73 19.22 -6.31
C MET A 21 -2.97 19.02 -5.39
N PRO A 22 -4.19 18.75 -5.92
CA PRO A 22 -5.34 18.40 -5.09
C PRO A 22 -5.11 17.20 -4.16
N GLU A 23 -4.39 16.18 -4.63
CA GLU A 23 -4.09 14.99 -3.83
C GLU A 23 -3.01 15.24 -2.78
N ILE A 24 -2.03 16.10 -3.07
CA ILE A 24 -1.06 16.59 -2.10
C ILE A 24 -1.79 17.34 -0.99
N ASP A 25 -2.68 18.27 -1.31
CA ASP A 25 -3.43 19.03 -0.30
C ASP A 25 -4.33 18.11 0.54
N LYS A 26 -4.96 17.12 -0.09
CA LYS A 26 -5.74 16.08 0.59
C LYS A 26 -4.87 15.24 1.51
N PHE A 27 -3.67 14.83 1.08
CA PHE A 27 -2.73 14.07 1.89
C PHE A 27 -2.19 14.90 3.06
N LEU A 28 -1.83 16.16 2.83
CA LEU A 28 -1.35 17.09 3.86
C LEU A 28 -2.41 17.41 4.92
N SER A 29 -3.69 17.40 4.55
CA SER A 29 -4.80 17.72 5.46
C SER A 29 -5.36 16.50 6.21
N LYS A 30 -5.38 15.33 5.57
CA LYS A 30 -6.00 14.10 6.13
C LYS A 30 -5.00 13.02 6.54
N GLY A 31 -3.74 13.14 6.10
CA GLY A 31 -2.69 12.20 6.44
C GLY A 31 -2.28 12.27 7.91
N SER A 32 -1.84 11.14 8.44
CA SER A 32 -1.37 10.97 9.79
C SER A 32 -0.12 11.81 10.02
N SER A 33 0.04 12.28 11.26
CA SER A 33 1.24 13.04 11.64
C SER A 33 2.53 12.29 11.33
N GLU A 34 2.49 10.96 11.41
CA GLU A 34 3.64 10.10 11.14
C GLU A 34 3.98 10.04 9.66
N ALA A 35 3.02 9.76 8.77
CA ALA A 35 3.27 9.77 7.33
C ALA A 35 3.72 11.14 6.83
N LEU A 36 3.15 12.22 7.38
CA LEU A 36 3.52 13.58 7.02
C LEU A 36 4.97 13.92 7.37
N LYS A 37 5.55 13.34 8.44
CA LYS A 37 6.97 13.55 8.77
C LYS A 37 7.89 13.04 7.67
N TYR A 38 7.60 11.85 7.14
CA TYR A 38 8.37 11.25 6.04
C TYR A 38 8.09 11.94 4.70
N PHE A 39 6.81 12.19 4.40
CA PHE A 39 6.39 12.81 3.14
C PHE A 39 6.95 14.23 2.95
N THR A 40 6.92 15.05 4.01
CA THR A 40 7.43 16.44 3.97
C THR A 40 8.95 16.54 4.13
N GLY A 41 9.65 15.41 4.35
CA GLY A 41 11.10 15.38 4.55
C GLY A 41 11.57 15.89 5.91
N LYS A 42 10.67 16.02 6.91
CA LYS A 42 11.05 16.29 8.30
C LYS A 42 11.79 15.13 8.93
N CYS A 43 11.53 13.91 8.47
CA CYS A 43 12.31 12.72 8.76
C CYS A 43 12.91 12.15 7.46
N PRO A 44 14.13 11.59 7.49
CA PRO A 44 14.69 10.91 6.33
C PRO A 44 13.79 9.75 5.91
N MET A 45 13.63 9.53 4.60
CA MET A 45 12.82 8.44 4.08
C MET A 45 13.48 7.09 4.42
N THR A 46 12.72 6.22 5.08
CA THR A 46 13.09 4.83 5.39
C THR A 46 12.10 3.87 4.72
N GLN A 47 12.38 2.56 4.73
CA GLN A 47 11.44 1.56 4.21
C GLN A 47 10.09 1.60 4.95
N GLU A 48 10.13 1.70 6.28
CA GLU A 48 8.93 1.84 7.12
C GLU A 48 8.18 3.15 6.83
N GLY A 49 8.90 4.27 6.72
CA GLY A 49 8.29 5.56 6.38
C GLY A 49 7.63 5.55 5.01
N PHE A 50 8.25 4.90 4.02
CA PHE A 50 7.68 4.69 2.69
C PHE A 50 6.39 3.86 2.76
N GLU A 51 6.42 2.72 3.46
CA GLU A 51 5.26 1.84 3.67
C GLU A 51 4.09 2.57 4.36
N ILE A 52 4.38 3.42 5.34
CA ILE A 52 3.40 4.27 6.01
C ILE A 52 2.77 5.25 5.00
N CYS A 53 3.59 5.97 4.22
CA CYS A 53 3.11 6.93 3.23
C CYS A 53 2.22 6.28 2.16
N ILE A 54 2.65 5.18 1.54
CA ILE A 54 1.87 4.54 0.46
C ILE A 54 0.56 3.96 0.98
N ARG A 55 0.55 3.38 2.18
CA ARG A 55 -0.66 2.83 2.81
C ARG A 55 -1.70 3.92 2.99
N GLU A 56 -1.24 5.08 3.45
CA GLU A 56 -2.13 6.22 3.70
C GLU A 56 -2.59 6.88 2.40
N MET A 57 -1.76 6.96 1.37
CA MET A 57 -2.17 7.41 0.03
C MET A 57 -3.26 6.51 -0.56
N ILE A 58 -3.11 5.18 -0.43
CA ILE A 58 -4.11 4.20 -0.88
C ILE A 58 -5.42 4.35 -0.09
N GLN A 59 -5.35 4.46 1.24
CA GLN A 59 -6.54 4.64 2.09
C GLN A 59 -7.30 5.92 1.76
N LEU A 60 -6.58 6.99 1.43
CA LEU A 60 -7.17 8.25 1.05
C LEU A 60 -7.65 8.25 -0.41
N GLY A 61 -7.24 7.29 -1.25
CA GLY A 61 -7.50 7.31 -2.69
C GLY A 61 -6.81 8.51 -3.34
N CYS A 62 -5.49 8.59 -3.17
CA CYS A 62 -4.61 9.56 -3.82
C CYS A 62 -3.71 8.79 -4.82
N ASP A 63 -4.30 8.38 -5.96
CA ASP A 63 -3.70 7.43 -6.89
C ASP A 63 -2.59 8.05 -7.75
N GLU A 64 -2.74 9.33 -8.12
CA GLU A 64 -1.73 10.07 -8.88
C GLU A 64 -0.52 10.37 -7.99
N LEU A 65 -0.78 10.79 -6.74
CA LEU A 65 0.25 11.01 -5.73
C LEU A 65 0.98 9.71 -5.39
N TYR A 66 0.26 8.59 -5.26
CA TYR A 66 0.87 7.28 -5.08
C TYR A 66 1.81 6.94 -6.24
N SER A 67 1.38 7.18 -7.48
CA SER A 67 2.17 6.88 -8.68
C SER A 67 3.46 7.70 -8.72
N GLU A 68 3.38 9.02 -8.53
CA GLU A 68 4.56 9.88 -8.51
C GLU A 68 5.50 9.58 -7.32
N PHE A 69 4.92 9.36 -6.14
CA PHE A 69 5.69 9.08 -4.93
C PHE A 69 6.45 7.76 -5.03
N THR A 70 5.81 6.71 -5.54
CA THR A 70 6.44 5.40 -5.74
C THR A 70 7.49 5.40 -6.84
N GLU A 71 7.32 6.20 -7.90
CA GLU A 71 8.35 6.41 -8.92
C GLU A 71 9.59 7.08 -8.32
N LYS A 72 9.40 8.14 -7.55
CA LYS A 72 10.49 8.87 -6.86
C LYS A 72 11.23 7.99 -5.86
N HIS A 73 10.53 7.05 -5.23
CA HIS A 73 11.04 6.18 -4.18
C HIS A 73 11.16 4.71 -4.63
N ARG A 74 11.44 4.47 -5.92
CA ARG A 74 11.48 3.13 -6.56
C ARG A 74 12.29 2.07 -5.80
N ARG A 75 13.38 2.45 -5.13
CA ARG A 75 14.17 1.51 -4.31
C ARG A 75 13.32 0.85 -3.21
N PHE A 76 12.57 1.64 -2.46
CA PHE A 76 11.74 1.16 -1.36
C PHE A 76 10.52 0.37 -1.86
N LEU A 77 10.00 0.73 -3.04
CA LEU A 77 8.96 -0.05 -3.72
C LEU A 77 9.44 -1.47 -4.06
N GLY A 78 10.68 -1.63 -4.51
CA GLY A 78 11.26 -2.95 -4.78
C GLY A 78 11.29 -3.84 -3.53
N GLU A 79 11.79 -3.29 -2.42
CA GLU A 79 11.82 -3.99 -1.12
C GLU A 79 10.40 -4.32 -0.61
N PHE A 80 9.44 -3.40 -0.81
CA PHE A 80 8.04 -3.61 -0.46
C PHE A 80 7.39 -4.74 -1.27
N ASN A 81 7.57 -4.76 -2.58
CA ASN A 81 7.01 -5.80 -3.45
C ASN A 81 7.60 -7.17 -3.14
N GLN A 82 8.89 -7.25 -2.81
CA GLN A 82 9.52 -8.49 -2.39
C GLN A 82 8.91 -9.02 -1.07
N LYS A 83 8.61 -8.14 -0.11
CA LYS A 83 7.90 -8.53 1.12
C LYS A 83 6.50 -9.06 0.81
N ILE A 84 5.77 -8.44 -0.11
CA ILE A 84 4.45 -8.92 -0.55
C ILE A 84 4.56 -10.32 -1.14
N GLU A 85 5.51 -10.55 -2.05
CA GLU A 85 5.70 -11.86 -2.69
C GLU A 85 5.97 -12.97 -1.66
N ILE A 86 6.81 -12.69 -0.65
CA ILE A 86 7.09 -13.61 0.45
C ILE A 86 5.81 -13.90 1.25
N LEU A 87 5.06 -12.87 1.64
CA LEU A 87 3.82 -13.03 2.40
C LEU A 87 2.76 -13.81 1.63
N GLU A 88 2.63 -13.57 0.32
CA GLU A 88 1.73 -14.33 -0.54
C GLU A 88 2.17 -15.80 -0.63
N GLU A 89 3.49 -16.06 -0.71
CA GLU A 89 4.01 -17.42 -0.75
C GLU A 89 3.81 -18.17 0.57
N GLU A 90 4.03 -17.50 1.71
CA GLU A 90 3.74 -18.04 3.04
C GLU A 90 2.25 -18.31 3.20
N SER A 91 1.38 -17.38 2.81
CA SER A 91 -0.07 -17.58 2.83
C SER A 91 -0.53 -18.74 1.95
N ARG A 92 0.14 -18.99 0.80
CA ARG A 92 -0.16 -20.15 -0.05
C ARG A 92 0.25 -21.46 0.61
N LYS A 93 1.31 -21.47 1.41
CA LYS A 93 1.77 -22.66 2.14
C LYS A 93 0.88 -22.99 3.33
N ASP A 94 0.29 -21.98 3.97
CA ASP A 94 -0.62 -22.12 5.11
C ASP A 94 -2.09 -22.33 4.69
N GLY A 95 -2.38 -22.35 3.39
CA GLY A 95 -3.71 -22.61 2.88
C GLY A 95 -4.14 -24.06 3.15
N LEU A 96 -5.25 -24.23 3.87
CA LEU A 96 -5.88 -25.55 4.02
C LEU A 96 -6.17 -26.15 2.64
N SER A 97 -5.91 -27.45 2.48
CA SER A 97 -6.31 -28.17 1.28
C SER A 97 -7.83 -28.12 1.11
N ASP A 98 -8.32 -28.28 -0.12
CA ASP A 98 -9.76 -28.27 -0.38
C ASP A 98 -10.49 -29.38 0.39
N GLN A 99 -9.82 -30.52 0.60
CA GLN A 99 -10.32 -31.60 1.43
C GLN A 99 -10.46 -31.21 2.91
N GLU A 100 -9.52 -30.45 3.46
CA GLU A 100 -9.60 -29.96 4.85
C GLU A 100 -10.64 -28.86 5.01
N LYS A 101 -10.77 -27.97 4.03
CA LYS A 101 -11.84 -26.96 3.97
C LYS A 101 -13.22 -27.62 3.94
N GLU A 102 -13.41 -28.66 3.13
CA GLU A 102 -14.68 -29.37 3.02
C GLU A 102 -15.01 -30.16 4.29
N LYS A 103 -14.00 -30.73 4.94
CA LYS A 103 -14.16 -31.37 6.26
C LYS A 103 -14.60 -30.36 7.32
N MET A 104 -13.92 -29.21 7.44
CA MET A 104 -14.33 -28.16 8.38
C MET A 104 -15.74 -27.63 8.07
N TRP A 105 -16.05 -27.40 6.79
CA TRP A 105 -17.38 -26.93 6.38
C TRP A 105 -18.48 -27.91 6.78
N THR A 106 -18.24 -29.21 6.57
CA THR A 106 -19.16 -30.27 6.98
C THR A 106 -19.35 -30.29 8.50
N GLU A 107 -18.28 -30.13 9.28
CA GLU A 107 -18.35 -30.06 10.75
C GLU A 107 -19.11 -28.82 11.24
N ILE A 108 -18.91 -27.66 10.60
CA ILE A 108 -19.65 -26.42 10.91
C ILE A 108 -21.14 -26.61 10.62
N MET A 109 -21.49 -27.15 9.44
CA MET A 109 -22.88 -27.37 9.06
C MET A 109 -23.58 -28.40 9.97
N LYS A 110 -22.85 -29.41 10.44
CA LYS A 110 -23.36 -30.36 11.43
C LYS A 110 -23.69 -29.63 12.74
N LYS A 111 -22.76 -28.84 13.29
CA LYS A 111 -23.00 -28.06 14.51
C LYS A 111 -24.17 -27.09 14.38
N ILE A 112 -24.32 -26.42 13.23
CA ILE A 112 -25.45 -25.52 12.99
C ILE A 112 -26.79 -26.28 13.00
N LYS A 113 -26.83 -27.48 12.41
CA LYS A 113 -28.03 -28.32 12.42
C LYS A 113 -28.37 -28.81 13.83
N ASP A 114 -27.37 -29.24 14.58
CA ASP A 114 -27.55 -29.72 15.96
C ASP A 114 -28.09 -28.58 16.86
N ILE A 115 -27.55 -27.36 16.76
CA ILE A 115 -28.04 -26.18 17.50
C ILE A 115 -29.50 -25.83 17.14
N LYS A 116 -29.90 -25.98 15.87
CA LYS A 116 -31.28 -25.70 15.45
C LYS A 116 -32.25 -26.75 15.95
N ALA A 117 -31.84 -28.02 16.00
CA ALA A 117 -32.67 -29.09 16.55
C ALA A 117 -32.93 -28.89 18.05
N ASP A 118 -31.92 -28.45 18.80
CA ASP A 118 -32.04 -28.15 20.23
C ASP A 118 -32.89 -26.89 20.55
N GLN A 119 -33.22 -26.05 19.55
CA GLN A 119 -34.07 -24.86 19.72
C GLN A 119 -35.55 -25.09 19.39
N GLU A 120 -35.90 -26.25 18.82
CA GLU A 120 -37.28 -26.64 18.47
C GLU A 120 -37.94 -27.62 19.47
N GLU A 121 -37.23 -27.98 20.55
CA GLU A 121 -37.76 -28.67 21.76
C GLU A 121 -38.13 -27.68 22.87
#